data_AF-A0A497CQK5-F1
#
_entry.id   AF-A0A497CQK5-F1
#
_cell.length_a   1.000
_cell.length_b   1.000
_cell.length_c   1.000
_cell.angle_alpha   90.00
_cell.angle_beta   90.00
_cell.angle_gamma   90.00
#
_symmetry.space_group_name_H-M   'P 1'
#
loop_
_entity.id
_entity.type
_entity.pdbx_description
1 polymer ?
#
loop_
_entity_poly.entity_id
_entity_poly.type
_entity_poly.pdbx_seq_one_letter_code
_entity_poly.pdbx_strand_id
1 'polypeptide(L)'
;MKNIKNSVVQKRNGKLKKSEVQNLKISKIGIVARDYRELNGNSDFSKNIIEILDYLDSKGCDSVLFSLFTLLENNSLKIETLEKFKNIKTVFVEEFEFKEGERDVSGYKVYNNHENKWRINKFTQKFGTLRYTKGFYKEVINPFIEEVKEDRIMGNCVVLLCGETNIVKYSKKTKKIEDTYDFMKQIPSTTKIILNPIHDKMTRFEMKLKRQFLSMNDRIVVSVWNKGKTFTNGQTRDGVNPPWTVYLNGEEIMINKENIDFQNNNTSKIDVGILDIKENSEKLIND
;
A
#
# COMPACT_ATOMS: atom_id res chain seq x y z
N MET A 1 7.24 42.38 48.44
CA MET A 1 7.67 41.06 47.87
C MET A 1 6.42 40.22 47.64
N LYS A 2 5.64 40.47 46.58
CA LYS A 2 5.57 39.69 45.31
C LYS A 2 5.49 38.18 45.56
N ASN A 3 4.33 37.66 45.97
CA ASN A 3 3.23 37.11 45.15
C ASN A 3 3.63 36.03 44.14
N ILE A 4 3.30 34.79 44.52
CA ILE A 4 3.23 33.58 43.70
C ILE A 4 2.12 33.80 42.66
N LYS A 5 2.48 33.80 41.37
CA LYS A 5 1.54 33.69 40.26
C LYS A 5 2.01 32.58 39.32
N ASN A 6 1.24 31.51 39.31
CA ASN A 6 0.95 30.60 38.20
C ASN A 6 1.54 31.04 36.86
N SER A 7 2.65 30.44 36.44
CA SER A 7 2.97 30.34 35.02
C SER A 7 2.28 29.09 34.47
N VAL A 8 1.07 29.33 33.97
CA VAL A 8 0.36 28.44 33.06
C VAL A 8 1.32 28.04 31.94
N VAL A 9 1.77 26.79 31.95
CA VAL A 9 2.37 26.15 30.78
C VAL A 9 1.25 26.07 29.75
N GLN A 10 1.16 27.08 28.91
CA GLN A 10 0.32 27.07 27.73
C GLN A 10 0.77 25.89 26.86
N LYS A 11 0.02 24.80 26.93
CA LYS A 11 -0.12 23.81 25.86
C LYS A 11 -0.46 24.60 24.59
N ARG A 12 0.56 24.94 23.80
CA ARG A 12 0.36 25.36 22.42
C ARG A 12 -0.11 24.10 21.69
N ASN A 13 -1.44 24.00 21.58
CA ASN A 13 -2.13 23.21 20.58
C ASN A 13 -1.62 23.63 19.19
N GLY A 14 -0.49 23.06 18.78
CA GLY A 14 -0.07 23.04 17.40
C GLY A 14 -0.97 22.09 16.65
N LYS A 15 -2.15 22.58 16.23
CA LYS A 15 -2.78 22.03 15.03
C LYS A 15 -1.73 22.14 13.93
N LEU A 16 -1.14 20.99 13.55
CA LEU A 16 -0.39 20.87 12.31
C LEU A 16 -1.22 21.53 11.22
N LYS A 17 -0.60 22.45 10.49
CA LYS A 17 -1.22 23.07 9.31
C LYS A 17 -1.77 21.95 8.44
N LYS A 18 -3.04 22.10 8.09
CA LYS A 18 -3.79 21.30 7.10
C LYS A 18 -2.85 20.97 5.95
N SER A 19 -2.75 19.68 5.63
CA SER A 19 -1.77 19.08 4.72
C SER A 19 -1.50 19.98 3.51
N GLU A 20 -0.23 20.34 3.30
CA GLU A 20 0.24 20.61 1.94
C GLU A 20 -0.14 19.37 1.12
N VAL A 21 -1.21 19.51 0.34
CA VAL A 21 -1.82 18.42 -0.44
C VAL A 21 -0.68 17.71 -1.15
N GLN A 22 -0.48 16.44 -0.78
CA GLN A 22 0.66 15.68 -1.28
C GLN A 22 0.45 15.45 -2.77
N ASN A 23 1.11 16.23 -3.62
CA ASN A 23 0.94 16.12 -5.07
C ASN A 23 1.89 15.06 -5.65
N LEU A 24 1.75 13.82 -5.16
CA LEU A 24 2.53 12.70 -5.67
C LEU A 24 2.02 12.31 -7.06
N LYS A 25 2.93 12.23 -8.03
CA LYS A 25 2.65 11.77 -9.38
C LYS A 25 3.44 10.48 -9.63
N ILE A 26 2.82 9.35 -9.37
CA ILE A 26 3.39 8.03 -9.63
C ILE A 26 3.27 7.73 -11.13
N SER A 27 4.40 7.42 -11.76
CA SER A 27 4.51 7.06 -13.18
C SER A 27 5.12 5.66 -13.38
N LYS A 28 5.93 5.16 -12.45
CA LYS A 28 6.49 3.80 -12.51
C LYS A 28 6.64 3.18 -11.13
N ILE A 29 6.02 2.01 -10.96
CA ILE A 29 5.94 1.29 -9.67
C ILE A 29 6.83 0.04 -9.71
N GLY A 30 7.77 -0.04 -8.78
CA GLY A 30 8.38 -1.31 -8.39
C GLY A 30 7.47 -2.05 -7.41
N ILE A 31 7.08 -3.27 -7.74
CA ILE A 31 6.24 -4.14 -6.91
C ILE A 31 7.14 -5.19 -6.30
N VAL A 32 7.14 -5.31 -4.97
CA VAL A 32 8.06 -6.19 -4.26
C VAL A 32 7.31 -7.12 -3.33
N ALA A 33 7.61 -8.41 -3.45
CA ALA A 33 7.06 -9.45 -2.62
C ALA A 33 8.14 -10.47 -2.25
N ARG A 34 7.83 -11.34 -1.29
CA ARG A 34 8.70 -12.43 -0.85
C ARG A 34 7.93 -13.72 -0.65
N ASP A 35 8.67 -14.81 -0.53
CA ASP A 35 8.18 -16.11 -0.10
C ASP A 35 8.67 -16.46 1.31
N TYR A 36 7.72 -16.69 2.23
CA TYR A 36 7.99 -17.03 3.63
C TYR A 36 8.55 -18.43 3.87
N ARG A 37 8.63 -19.32 2.88
CA ARG A 37 8.98 -20.73 3.13
C ARG A 37 10.46 -20.99 3.39
N GLU A 38 11.38 -20.14 2.94
CA GLU A 38 12.82 -20.31 3.25
C GLU A 38 13.31 -19.15 4.11
N LEU A 39 12.85 -19.15 5.36
CA LEU A 39 13.41 -18.31 6.41
C LEU A 39 14.77 -18.91 6.81
N ASN A 40 15.82 -18.66 6.04
CA ASN A 40 17.21 -18.80 6.50
C ASN A 40 17.53 -17.72 7.55
N GLY A 41 16.71 -17.61 8.60
CA GLY A 41 16.84 -16.64 9.68
C GLY A 41 16.41 -15.20 9.37
N ASN A 42 15.78 -14.92 8.22
CA ASN A 42 15.30 -13.57 7.86
C ASN A 42 13.79 -13.42 7.93
N SER A 43 13.31 -12.78 8.99
CA SER A 43 11.90 -12.51 9.23
C SER A 43 11.32 -11.40 8.35
N ASP A 44 12.14 -10.53 7.74
CA ASP A 44 11.77 -9.29 7.04
C ASP A 44 12.65 -9.01 5.79
N PHE A 45 12.50 -7.83 5.14
CA PHE A 45 13.31 -7.40 3.99
C PHE A 45 14.62 -6.68 4.37
N SER A 46 14.98 -6.58 5.65
CA SER A 46 16.08 -5.70 6.13
C SER A 46 17.43 -5.97 5.45
N LYS A 47 17.77 -7.22 5.14
CA LYS A 47 19.05 -7.58 4.49
C LYS A 47 19.13 -7.21 3.01
N ASN A 48 18.01 -7.00 2.34
CA ASN A 48 17.95 -6.78 0.90
C ASN A 48 17.29 -5.46 0.50
N ILE A 49 16.63 -4.76 1.43
CA ILE A 49 15.83 -3.58 1.10
C ILE A 49 16.64 -2.52 0.35
N ILE A 50 17.89 -2.29 0.72
CA ILE A 50 18.74 -1.29 0.05
C ILE A 50 19.07 -1.72 -1.37
N GLU A 51 19.42 -2.98 -1.56
CA GLU A 51 19.75 -3.54 -2.87
C GLU A 51 18.53 -3.57 -3.81
N ILE A 52 17.35 -3.90 -3.27
CA ILE A 52 16.07 -3.84 -3.99
C ILE A 52 15.78 -2.40 -4.43
N LEU A 53 15.94 -1.43 -3.52
CA LEU A 53 15.71 -0.02 -3.83
C LEU A 53 16.74 0.49 -4.85
N ASP A 54 18.03 0.13 -4.74
CA ASP A 54 19.06 0.49 -5.72
C ASP A 54 18.72 -0.08 -7.11
N TYR A 55 18.27 -1.34 -7.19
CA TYR A 55 17.81 -1.94 -8.44
C TYR A 55 16.63 -1.17 -9.04
N LEU A 56 15.57 -0.93 -8.26
CA LEU A 56 14.37 -0.26 -8.74
C LEU A 56 14.62 1.20 -9.11
N ASP A 57 15.50 1.90 -8.38
CA ASP A 57 15.96 3.24 -8.72
C ASP A 57 16.69 3.22 -10.08
N SER A 58 17.56 2.23 -10.32
CA SER A 58 18.25 2.07 -11.60
C SER A 58 17.31 1.80 -12.79
N LYS A 59 16.14 1.23 -12.55
CA LYS A 59 15.08 1.01 -13.54
C LYS A 59 14.16 2.21 -13.72
N GLY A 60 14.42 3.29 -12.99
CA GLY A 60 13.65 4.54 -13.05
C GLY A 60 12.31 4.46 -12.34
N CYS A 61 12.10 3.52 -11.42
CA CYS A 61 10.90 3.49 -10.61
C CYS A 61 10.87 4.73 -9.70
N ASP A 62 9.74 5.45 -9.70
CA ASP A 62 9.53 6.58 -8.78
C ASP A 62 8.86 6.15 -7.48
N SER A 63 8.24 4.97 -7.47
CA SER A 63 7.48 4.45 -6.36
C SER A 63 7.78 2.97 -6.15
N VAL A 64 7.87 2.55 -4.88
CA VAL A 64 8.12 1.15 -4.53
C VAL A 64 7.05 0.66 -3.55
N LEU A 65 6.26 -0.32 -3.98
CA LEU A 65 5.21 -0.97 -3.20
C LEU A 65 5.68 -2.34 -2.71
N PHE A 66 5.93 -2.45 -1.40
CA PHE A 66 6.16 -3.75 -0.78
C PHE A 66 4.84 -4.41 -0.36
N SER A 67 4.82 -5.74 -0.39
CA SER A 67 3.88 -6.52 0.40
C SER A 67 3.98 -6.18 1.89
N LEU A 68 2.88 -6.39 2.62
CA LEU A 68 2.81 -6.17 4.07
C LEU A 68 3.79 -7.06 4.84
N PHE A 69 3.97 -6.82 6.14
CA PHE A 69 5.07 -7.37 6.93
C PHE A 69 6.45 -7.18 6.27
N THR A 70 6.76 -5.93 5.96
CA THR A 70 7.96 -5.55 5.20
C THR A 70 9.21 -5.51 6.09
N LEU A 71 9.18 -4.79 7.19
CA LEU A 71 10.32 -4.59 8.08
C LEU A 71 9.95 -4.91 9.52
N LEU A 72 10.87 -5.51 10.27
CA LEU A 72 10.77 -5.46 11.72
C LEU A 72 10.90 -4.00 12.17
N GLU A 73 10.14 -3.61 13.18
CA GLU A 73 10.14 -2.24 13.70
C GLU A 73 11.55 -1.77 14.12
N ASN A 74 12.36 -2.66 14.70
CA ASN A 74 13.76 -2.37 15.06
C ASN A 74 14.71 -2.20 13.86
N ASN A 75 14.26 -2.60 12.65
CA ASN A 75 14.96 -2.45 11.38
C ASN A 75 14.29 -1.39 10.48
N SER A 76 13.51 -0.47 11.07
CA SER A 76 12.84 0.63 10.37
C SER A 76 13.76 1.31 9.34
N LEU A 77 13.21 1.61 8.16
CA LEU A 77 13.94 2.35 7.13
C LEU A 77 14.18 3.79 7.60
N LYS A 78 15.43 4.24 7.50
CA LYS A 78 15.86 5.59 7.85
C LYS A 78 15.70 6.53 6.66
N ILE A 79 15.30 7.78 6.91
CA ILE A 79 15.10 8.79 5.84
C ILE A 79 16.41 9.07 5.13
N GLU A 80 17.51 9.17 5.86
CA GLU A 80 18.85 9.45 5.35
C GLU A 80 19.27 8.39 4.32
N THR A 81 18.82 7.15 4.49
CA THR A 81 19.06 6.07 3.54
C THR A 81 18.31 6.26 2.22
N LEU A 82 17.21 7.00 2.23
CA LEU A 82 16.40 7.28 1.04
C LEU A 82 16.91 8.48 0.23
N GLU A 83 17.69 9.37 0.86
CA GLU A 83 18.20 10.59 0.22
C GLU A 83 19.16 10.33 -0.94
N LYS A 84 19.79 9.14 -0.99
CA LYS A 84 20.69 8.75 -2.08
C LYS A 84 19.98 8.40 -3.39
N PHE A 85 18.69 8.06 -3.35
CA PHE A 85 17.98 7.56 -4.54
C PHE A 85 17.56 8.70 -5.46
N LYS A 86 17.85 8.56 -6.76
CA LYS A 86 17.64 9.63 -7.74
C LYS A 86 16.20 9.70 -8.21
N ASN A 87 15.62 8.55 -8.52
CA ASN A 87 14.32 8.39 -9.15
C ASN A 87 13.24 8.10 -8.12
N ILE A 88 13.52 7.25 -7.13
CA ILE A 88 12.54 6.89 -6.09
C ILE A 88 12.13 8.13 -5.30
N LYS A 89 10.84 8.40 -5.29
CA LYS A 89 10.18 9.47 -4.51
C LYS A 89 9.21 8.92 -3.49
N THR A 90 8.78 7.66 -3.57
CA THR A 90 7.89 7.09 -2.56
C THR A 90 8.18 5.62 -2.29
N VAL A 91 8.17 5.23 -1.01
CA VAL A 91 8.34 3.85 -0.57
C VAL A 91 7.24 3.50 0.41
N PHE A 92 6.52 2.42 0.12
CA PHE A 92 5.38 1.93 0.88
C PHE A 92 5.76 0.65 1.63
N VAL A 93 5.76 0.69 2.96
CA VAL A 93 6.18 -0.45 3.81
C VAL A 93 5.24 -0.64 5.00
N GLU A 94 5.11 -1.88 5.45
CA GLU A 94 4.53 -2.17 6.76
C GLU A 94 5.61 -2.62 7.73
N GLU A 95 5.59 -2.04 8.92
CA GLU A 95 6.41 -2.48 10.04
C GLU A 95 5.62 -3.39 10.97
N PHE A 96 6.32 -4.37 11.50
CA PHE A 96 5.76 -5.36 12.41
C PHE A 96 6.75 -5.74 13.50
N GLU A 97 6.23 -6.38 14.53
CA GLU A 97 7.00 -6.98 15.60
C GLU A 97 6.56 -8.43 15.83
N PHE A 98 7.29 -9.15 16.69
CA PHE A 98 6.86 -10.46 17.14
C PHE A 98 6.26 -10.36 18.54
N LYS A 99 4.99 -10.73 18.68
CA LYS A 99 4.30 -10.91 19.97
C LYS A 99 3.89 -12.36 20.09
N GLU A 100 4.34 -13.02 21.17
CA GLU A 100 4.00 -14.43 21.45
C GLU A 100 4.34 -15.38 20.29
N GLY A 101 5.38 -15.05 19.51
CA GLY A 101 5.80 -15.83 18.33
C GLY A 101 5.01 -15.54 17.06
N GLU A 102 4.00 -14.68 17.11
CA GLU A 102 3.21 -14.23 15.95
C GLU A 102 3.61 -12.82 15.50
N ARG A 103 3.39 -12.51 14.22
CA ARG A 103 3.61 -11.17 13.69
C ARG A 103 2.46 -10.27 14.09
N ASP A 104 2.77 -9.15 14.72
CA ASP A 104 1.82 -8.09 15.04
C ASP A 104 2.18 -6.80 14.30
N VAL A 105 1.17 -6.10 13.79
CA VAL A 105 1.37 -4.90 12.95
C VAL A 105 1.72 -3.70 13.84
N SER A 106 2.92 -3.14 13.66
CA SER A 106 3.33 -1.89 14.32
C SER A 106 2.78 -0.66 13.57
N GLY A 107 2.70 -0.74 12.25
CA GLY A 107 2.04 0.28 11.43
C GLY A 107 2.51 0.31 9.98
N TYR A 108 1.71 0.94 9.13
CA TYR A 108 2.04 1.13 7.72
C TYR A 108 2.64 2.51 7.50
N LYS A 109 3.85 2.58 6.93
CA LYS A 109 4.58 3.82 6.66
C LYS A 109 4.69 4.08 5.16
N VAL A 110 4.39 5.31 4.77
CA VAL A 110 4.66 5.82 3.44
C VAL A 110 5.72 6.88 3.56
N TYR A 111 6.92 6.56 3.09
CA TYR A 111 8.01 7.50 2.94
C TYR A 111 7.81 8.23 1.62
N ASN A 112 7.71 9.55 1.63
CA ASN A 112 7.54 10.31 0.40
C ASN A 112 8.41 11.57 0.37
N ASN A 113 9.03 11.78 -0.78
CA ASN A 113 9.84 12.95 -1.09
C ASN A 113 8.98 13.99 -1.80
N HIS A 114 8.80 15.15 -1.18
CA HIS A 114 8.16 16.31 -1.76
C HIS A 114 9.11 17.50 -1.68
N GLU A 115 9.42 18.13 -2.82
CA GLU A 115 10.34 19.29 -2.88
C GLU A 115 11.68 19.02 -2.18
N ASN A 116 12.26 17.84 -2.41
CA ASN A 116 13.52 17.37 -1.82
C ASN A 116 13.48 17.21 -0.29
N LYS A 117 12.28 17.05 0.29
CA LYS A 117 12.09 16.74 1.71
C LYS A 117 11.33 15.44 1.86
N TRP A 118 11.97 14.47 2.47
CA TRP A 118 11.33 13.22 2.88
C TRP A 118 10.47 13.44 4.11
N ARG A 119 9.26 12.89 4.07
CA ARG A 119 8.34 12.81 5.23
C ARG A 119 7.76 11.41 5.32
N ILE A 120 7.12 11.13 6.45
CA ILE A 120 6.51 9.83 6.73
C ILE A 120 5.03 10.05 7.03
N ASN A 121 4.16 9.45 6.22
CA ASN A 121 2.76 9.27 6.55
C ASN A 121 2.58 7.90 7.20
N LYS A 122 1.72 7.83 8.23
CA LYS A 122 1.43 6.59 8.95
C LYS A 122 -0.04 6.24 8.83
N PHE A 123 -0.32 4.99 8.52
CA PHE A 123 -1.66 4.45 8.36
C PHE A 123 -1.81 3.14 9.14
N THR A 124 -3.06 2.81 9.47
CA THR A 124 -3.43 1.53 10.06
C THR A 124 -4.64 0.96 9.34
N GLN A 125 -4.71 -0.37 9.22
CA GLN A 125 -5.89 -1.00 8.64
C GLN A 125 -7.12 -0.74 9.54
N LYS A 126 -8.22 -0.23 8.98
CA LYS A 126 -9.45 0.08 9.75
C LYS A 126 -10.43 -1.08 9.83
N PHE A 127 -10.47 -1.93 8.81
CA PHE A 127 -11.31 -3.11 8.80
C PHE A 127 -10.81 -4.16 7.80
N GLY A 128 -11.11 -5.43 8.09
CA GLY A 128 -10.90 -6.54 7.16
C GLY A 128 -12.19 -7.09 6.56
N THR A 129 -13.34 -6.83 7.17
CA THR A 129 -14.66 -7.35 6.77
C THR A 129 -15.73 -6.30 7.05
N LEU A 130 -16.70 -6.17 6.15
CA LEU A 130 -17.84 -5.27 6.36
C LEU A 130 -18.87 -5.88 7.32
N ARG A 131 -19.37 -5.04 8.24
CA ARG A 131 -20.57 -5.31 9.04
C ARG A 131 -21.64 -4.30 8.67
N TYR A 132 -22.83 -4.75 8.29
CA TYR A 132 -23.91 -3.87 7.80
C TYR A 132 -24.80 -3.37 8.94
N THR A 133 -24.19 -2.77 9.96
CA THR A 133 -24.91 -2.15 11.08
C THR A 133 -24.74 -0.64 11.04
N LYS A 134 -25.72 0.11 11.56
CA LYS A 134 -25.64 1.57 11.65
C LYS A 134 -24.42 2.02 12.47
N GLY A 135 -24.11 1.31 13.56
CA GLY A 135 -22.94 1.57 14.39
C GLY A 135 -21.63 1.40 13.61
N PHE A 136 -21.46 0.29 12.89
CA PHE A 136 -20.24 0.06 12.10
C PHE A 136 -20.05 1.11 11.00
N TYR A 137 -21.13 1.54 10.35
CA TYR A 137 -21.04 2.65 9.39
C TYR A 137 -20.54 3.94 10.05
N LYS A 138 -21.17 4.35 11.16
CA LYS A 138 -20.84 5.60 11.85
C LYS A 138 -19.45 5.60 12.47
N GLU A 139 -19.02 4.47 13.02
CA GLU A 139 -17.81 4.37 13.85
C GLU A 139 -16.58 3.89 13.07
N VAL A 140 -16.77 3.19 11.94
CA VAL A 140 -15.66 2.62 11.17
C VAL A 140 -15.63 3.16 9.75
N ILE A 141 -16.74 3.03 9.00
CA ILE A 141 -16.75 3.38 7.57
C ILE A 141 -16.67 4.89 7.34
N ASN A 142 -17.48 5.69 8.03
CA ASN A 142 -17.43 7.14 7.89
C ASN A 142 -16.05 7.72 8.24
N PRO A 143 -15.46 7.40 9.41
CA PRO A 143 -14.11 7.87 9.73
C PRO A 143 -13.06 7.39 8.73
N PHE A 144 -13.17 6.17 8.23
CA PHE A 144 -12.27 5.66 7.19
C PHE A 144 -12.39 6.44 5.87
N ILE A 145 -13.61 6.75 5.43
CA ILE A 145 -13.83 7.55 4.22
C ILE A 145 -13.22 8.95 4.36
N GLU A 146 -13.39 9.58 5.52
CA GLU A 146 -12.79 10.89 5.77
C GLU A 146 -11.25 10.81 5.84
N GLU A 147 -10.67 9.81 6.50
CA GLU A 147 -9.21 9.56 6.48
C GLU A 147 -8.70 9.32 5.04
N VAL A 148 -9.46 8.63 4.20
CA VAL A 148 -9.08 8.43 2.80
C VAL A 148 -8.98 9.76 2.07
N LYS A 149 -9.96 10.64 2.25
CA LYS A 149 -10.00 11.97 1.61
C LYS A 149 -8.89 12.88 2.09
N GLU A 150 -8.67 12.90 3.41
CA GLU A 150 -7.78 13.87 4.04
C GLU A 150 -6.31 13.45 3.97
N ASP A 151 -6.03 12.14 4.12
CA ASP A 151 -4.68 11.66 4.40
C ASP A 151 -4.16 10.60 3.42
N ARG A 152 -5.02 9.73 2.87
CA ARG A 152 -4.55 8.59 2.05
C ARG A 152 -4.52 8.84 0.56
N ILE A 153 -5.24 9.85 0.07
CA ILE A 153 -5.10 10.31 -1.31
C ILE A 153 -3.83 11.18 -1.39
N MET A 154 -2.83 10.67 -2.07
CA MET A 154 -1.54 11.30 -2.28
C MET A 154 -1.39 11.52 -3.79
N GLY A 155 -1.95 12.62 -4.27
CA GLY A 155 -1.95 13.02 -5.68
C GLY A 155 -2.71 12.02 -6.55
N ASN A 156 -2.00 11.35 -7.47
CA ASN A 156 -2.62 10.40 -8.38
C ASN A 156 -2.82 8.99 -7.78
N CYS A 157 -2.47 8.76 -6.51
CA CYS A 157 -2.64 7.46 -5.85
C CYS A 157 -3.43 7.51 -4.53
N VAL A 158 -4.00 6.36 -4.13
CA VAL A 158 -4.59 6.11 -2.83
C VAL A 158 -4.20 4.72 -2.33
N VAL A 159 -3.99 4.57 -1.02
CA VAL A 159 -3.65 3.27 -0.40
C VAL A 159 -4.82 2.70 0.37
N LEU A 160 -5.17 1.44 0.09
CA LEU A 160 -6.15 0.64 0.83
C LEU A 160 -5.47 -0.62 1.37
N LEU A 161 -5.36 -0.75 2.68
CA LEU A 161 -4.60 -1.83 3.31
C LEU A 161 -5.43 -3.10 3.38
N CYS A 162 -4.86 -4.20 2.86
CA CYS A 162 -5.39 -5.55 3.02
C CYS A 162 -6.90 -5.64 2.65
N GLY A 163 -7.75 -5.87 3.64
CA GLY A 163 -9.20 -6.07 3.49
C GLY A 163 -10.01 -4.79 3.37
N GLU A 164 -9.41 -3.60 3.38
CA GLU A 164 -10.13 -2.33 3.20
C GLU A 164 -10.79 -2.21 1.81
N THR A 165 -10.29 -2.96 0.82
CA THR A 165 -10.96 -3.15 -0.48
C THR A 165 -12.35 -3.78 -0.36
N ASN A 166 -12.68 -4.38 0.79
CA ASN A 166 -14.05 -4.81 1.09
C ASN A 166 -15.05 -3.66 1.22
N ILE A 167 -14.62 -2.39 1.19
CA ILE A 167 -15.50 -1.20 1.17
C ILE A 167 -16.59 -1.29 0.09
N VAL A 168 -16.28 -1.94 -1.04
CA VAL A 168 -17.27 -2.35 -2.05
C VAL A 168 -17.75 -3.78 -1.80
N LYS A 169 -19.04 -4.02 -1.98
CA LYS A 169 -19.72 -5.27 -1.59
C LYS A 169 -19.99 -6.16 -2.79
N TYR A 170 -19.72 -7.45 -2.68
CA TYR A 170 -20.30 -8.42 -3.62
C TYR A 170 -21.71 -8.82 -3.16
N SER A 171 -22.68 -8.65 -4.05
CA SER A 171 -24.08 -8.98 -3.79
C SER A 171 -24.41 -10.36 -4.33
N LYS A 172 -24.71 -11.31 -3.43
CA LYS A 172 -25.07 -12.68 -3.82
C LYS A 172 -26.36 -12.76 -4.63
N LYS A 173 -27.25 -11.78 -4.47
CA LYS A 173 -28.55 -11.66 -5.16
C LYS A 173 -28.36 -11.22 -6.62
N THR A 174 -27.60 -10.14 -6.84
CA THR A 174 -27.41 -9.56 -8.17
C THR A 174 -26.18 -10.10 -8.90
N LYS A 175 -25.30 -10.83 -8.19
CA LYS A 175 -23.99 -11.30 -8.67
C LYS A 175 -23.06 -10.17 -9.13
N LYS A 176 -23.28 -8.95 -8.62
CA LYS A 176 -22.52 -7.74 -8.97
C LYS A 176 -21.81 -7.15 -7.75
N ILE A 177 -20.81 -6.31 -8.02
CA ILE A 177 -20.23 -5.42 -7.00
C ILE A 177 -21.13 -4.19 -6.83
N GLU A 178 -21.39 -3.82 -5.59
CA GLU A 178 -22.19 -2.69 -5.16
C GLU A 178 -21.30 -1.73 -4.35
N ASP A 179 -21.28 -0.46 -4.72
CA ASP A 179 -20.62 0.60 -3.94
C ASP A 179 -21.62 1.22 -2.96
N THR A 180 -21.96 0.47 -1.92
CA THR A 180 -23.02 0.84 -0.96
C THR A 180 -22.74 2.15 -0.21
N TYR A 181 -21.48 2.55 -0.13
CA TYR A 181 -21.05 3.74 0.62
C TYR A 181 -20.58 4.88 -0.31
N ASP A 182 -20.85 4.78 -1.61
CA ASP A 182 -20.41 5.76 -2.61
C ASP A 182 -18.90 6.06 -2.52
N PHE A 183 -18.11 5.06 -2.13
CA PHE A 183 -16.68 5.19 -1.89
C PHE A 183 -15.93 5.63 -3.15
N MET A 184 -16.30 5.11 -4.31
CA MET A 184 -15.66 5.45 -5.58
C MET A 184 -15.87 6.92 -5.95
N LYS A 185 -16.98 7.53 -5.53
CA LYS A 185 -17.24 8.97 -5.71
C LYS A 185 -16.36 9.84 -4.82
N GLN A 186 -15.83 9.29 -3.72
CA GLN A 186 -14.95 10.01 -2.79
C GLN A 186 -13.51 10.09 -3.29
N ILE A 187 -13.11 9.20 -4.19
CA ILE A 187 -11.79 9.23 -4.82
C ILE A 187 -11.89 10.13 -6.07
N PRO A 188 -11.08 11.19 -6.19
CA PRO A 188 -11.05 12.07 -7.36
C PRO A 188 -10.77 11.32 -8.68
N SER A 189 -11.23 11.87 -9.79
CA SER A 189 -10.94 11.33 -11.13
C SER A 189 -9.46 11.44 -11.52
N THR A 190 -8.71 12.34 -10.87
CA THR A 190 -7.25 12.51 -10.99
C THR A 190 -6.46 11.44 -10.22
N THR A 191 -7.07 10.81 -9.21
CA THR A 191 -6.48 9.68 -8.49
C THR A 191 -6.72 8.41 -9.30
N LYS A 192 -5.70 8.05 -10.09
CA LYS A 192 -5.72 6.95 -11.05
C LYS A 192 -5.23 5.63 -10.48
N ILE A 193 -4.56 5.61 -9.33
CA ILE A 193 -3.90 4.41 -8.80
C ILE A 193 -4.47 4.07 -7.43
N ILE A 194 -4.87 2.82 -7.23
CA ILE A 194 -5.23 2.23 -5.95
C ILE A 194 -4.16 1.19 -5.61
N LEU A 195 -3.37 1.44 -4.57
CA LEU A 195 -2.39 0.51 -4.06
C LEU A 195 -3.02 -0.30 -2.93
N ASN A 196 -3.02 -1.63 -3.07
CA ASN A 196 -3.59 -2.55 -2.11
C ASN A 196 -2.56 -3.60 -1.68
N PRO A 197 -1.57 -3.25 -0.83
CA PRO A 197 -0.70 -4.23 -0.21
C PRO A 197 -1.48 -5.13 0.75
N ILE A 198 -1.14 -6.41 0.79
CA ILE A 198 -1.86 -7.44 1.53
C ILE A 198 -0.85 -8.37 2.22
N HIS A 199 -1.21 -8.90 3.39
CA HIS A 199 -0.38 -9.89 4.09
C HIS A 199 -0.23 -11.18 3.27
N ASP A 200 -1.36 -11.70 2.76
CA ASP A 200 -1.43 -13.01 2.12
C ASP A 200 -2.39 -13.01 0.93
N LYS A 201 -2.25 -14.03 0.08
CA LYS A 201 -3.15 -14.22 -1.07
C LYS A 201 -4.60 -14.36 -0.61
N MET A 202 -5.43 -13.43 -1.05
CA MET A 202 -6.89 -13.55 -0.89
C MET A 202 -7.45 -14.49 -1.97
N THR A 203 -7.89 -15.67 -1.55
CA THR A 203 -8.34 -16.75 -2.45
C THR A 203 -9.82 -16.72 -2.80
N ARG A 204 -10.62 -15.90 -2.11
CA ARG A 204 -12.05 -15.72 -2.38
C ARG A 204 -12.25 -15.03 -3.73
N PHE A 205 -13.06 -15.61 -4.62
CA PHE A 205 -13.30 -15.07 -5.96
C PHE A 205 -13.90 -13.66 -5.92
N GLU A 206 -14.66 -13.32 -4.88
CA GLU A 206 -15.23 -11.97 -4.70
C GLU A 206 -14.14 -10.90 -4.63
N MET A 207 -12.95 -11.22 -4.12
CA MET A 207 -11.85 -10.26 -4.04
C MET A 207 -11.33 -9.86 -5.41
N LYS A 208 -11.30 -10.81 -6.36
CA LYS A 208 -11.00 -10.50 -7.77
C LYS A 208 -12.04 -9.51 -8.33
N LEU A 209 -13.33 -9.83 -8.17
CA LEU A 209 -14.42 -8.97 -8.66
C LEU A 209 -14.38 -7.56 -8.06
N LYS A 210 -14.06 -7.44 -6.77
CA LYS A 210 -13.94 -6.14 -6.09
C LYS A 210 -12.79 -5.30 -6.65
N ARG A 211 -11.61 -5.90 -6.88
CA ARG A 211 -10.46 -5.20 -7.46
C ARG A 211 -10.73 -4.78 -8.91
N GLN A 212 -11.39 -5.62 -9.70
CA GLN A 212 -11.87 -5.24 -11.04
C GLN A 212 -12.81 -4.04 -10.97
N PHE A 213 -13.79 -4.05 -10.07
CA PHE A 213 -14.70 -2.92 -9.88
C PHE A 213 -13.97 -1.63 -9.46
N LEU A 214 -13.03 -1.72 -8.51
CA LEU A 214 -12.24 -0.58 -8.05
C LEU A 214 -11.32 0.00 -9.14
N SER A 215 -10.96 -0.80 -10.15
CA SER A 215 -10.15 -0.36 -11.30
C SER A 215 -10.96 0.32 -12.41
N MET A 216 -12.28 0.43 -12.29
CA MET A 216 -13.10 1.14 -13.28
C MET A 216 -12.79 2.65 -13.30
N ASN A 217 -13.16 3.32 -14.38
CA ASN A 217 -12.96 4.77 -14.63
C ASN A 217 -11.49 5.18 -14.80
N ASP A 218 -10.79 4.42 -15.64
CA ASP A 218 -9.37 4.57 -15.99
C ASP A 218 -8.45 4.48 -14.78
N ARG A 219 -8.79 3.60 -13.84
CA ARG A 219 -7.99 3.36 -12.64
C ARG A 219 -7.19 2.07 -12.73
N ILE A 220 -6.04 2.09 -12.10
CA ILE A 220 -5.19 0.93 -11.90
C ILE A 220 -5.32 0.50 -10.44
N VAL A 221 -5.58 -0.79 -10.21
CA VAL A 221 -5.51 -1.40 -8.88
C VAL A 221 -4.33 -2.34 -8.85
N VAL A 222 -3.34 -2.07 -7.98
CA VAL A 222 -2.17 -2.93 -7.77
C VAL A 222 -2.31 -3.61 -6.42
N SER A 223 -2.45 -4.93 -6.41
CA SER A 223 -2.43 -5.72 -5.19
C SER A 223 -1.18 -6.58 -5.14
N VAL A 224 -0.49 -6.61 -4.00
CA VAL A 224 0.73 -7.40 -3.78
C VAL A 224 0.66 -8.11 -2.44
N TRP A 225 1.16 -9.34 -2.36
CA TRP A 225 1.15 -10.16 -1.15
C TRP A 225 2.42 -11.00 -0.99
N ASN A 226 2.60 -11.64 0.17
CA ASN A 226 3.68 -12.60 0.39
C ASN A 226 3.23 -14.03 0.08
N LYS A 227 4.12 -14.82 -0.51
CA LYS A 227 3.93 -16.26 -0.71
C LYS A 227 4.28 -17.04 0.56
N GLY A 228 3.87 -18.31 0.60
CA GLY A 228 4.34 -19.26 1.59
C GLY A 228 3.51 -19.32 2.87
N LYS A 229 2.35 -18.66 2.92
CA LYS A 229 1.40 -18.86 4.03
C LYS A 229 0.81 -20.27 3.97
N THR A 230 1.08 -21.03 5.02
CA THR A 230 0.41 -22.29 5.32
C THR A 230 -0.91 -22.01 6.02
N PHE A 231 -2.02 -22.50 5.46
CA PHE A 231 -3.34 -22.41 6.07
C PHE A 231 -3.51 -23.50 7.14
N THR A 232 -4.56 -23.40 7.96
CA THR A 232 -4.84 -24.38 9.04
C THR A 232 -4.98 -25.82 8.56
N ASN A 233 -5.25 -26.03 7.28
CA ASN A 233 -5.31 -27.35 6.64
C ASN A 233 -3.95 -27.84 6.10
N GLY A 234 -2.84 -27.18 6.45
CA GLY A 234 -1.49 -27.51 5.99
C GLY A 234 -1.18 -27.13 4.54
N GLN A 235 -2.16 -26.62 3.77
CA GLN A 235 -1.93 -26.27 2.37
C GLN A 235 -1.36 -24.86 2.25
N THR A 236 -0.49 -24.66 1.26
CA THR A 236 -0.07 -23.33 0.79
C THR A 236 -0.85 -22.97 -0.47
N ARG A 237 -1.29 -21.70 -0.60
CA ARG A 237 -2.13 -21.25 -1.72
C ARG A 237 -1.53 -20.03 -2.42
N ASP A 238 -0.34 -20.16 -3.00
CA ASP A 238 0.34 -19.06 -3.69
C ASP A 238 -0.20 -18.83 -5.11
N GLY A 239 -0.63 -19.91 -5.78
CA GLY A 239 -0.88 -19.93 -7.22
C GLY A 239 0.40 -19.93 -8.05
N VAL A 240 0.25 -19.99 -9.37
CA VAL A 240 1.36 -20.11 -10.33
C VAL A 240 1.97 -18.78 -10.75
N ASN A 241 1.18 -17.69 -10.64
CA ASN A 241 1.62 -16.36 -11.04
C ASN A 241 2.49 -15.71 -9.96
N PRO A 242 3.23 -14.65 -10.31
CA PRO A 242 3.83 -13.76 -9.32
C PRO A 242 2.79 -13.27 -8.28
N PRO A 243 3.22 -12.91 -7.06
CA PRO A 243 2.33 -12.64 -5.93
C PRO A 243 1.76 -11.22 -5.97
N TRP A 244 1.28 -10.83 -7.13
CA TRP A 244 0.56 -9.59 -7.37
C TRP A 244 -0.52 -9.80 -8.42
N THR A 245 -1.49 -8.88 -8.42
CA THR A 245 -2.47 -8.70 -9.50
C THR A 245 -2.56 -7.22 -9.82
N VAL A 246 -2.62 -6.90 -11.11
CA VAL A 246 -2.86 -5.55 -11.58
C VAL A 246 -4.15 -5.55 -12.38
N TYR A 247 -5.06 -4.62 -12.10
CA TYR A 247 -6.27 -4.42 -12.87
C TYR A 247 -6.32 -3.01 -13.44
N LEU A 248 -6.75 -2.86 -14.70
CA LEU A 248 -7.06 -1.59 -15.35
C LEU A 248 -8.42 -1.72 -16.02
N ASN A 249 -9.36 -0.84 -15.70
CA ASN A 249 -10.71 -0.83 -16.30
C ASN A 249 -11.42 -2.19 -16.25
N GLY A 250 -11.23 -2.93 -15.15
CA GLY A 250 -11.83 -4.24 -14.93
C GLY A 250 -11.05 -5.41 -15.54
N GLU A 251 -10.03 -5.14 -16.35
CA GLU A 251 -9.20 -6.17 -17.00
C GLU A 251 -7.91 -6.42 -16.23
N GLU A 252 -7.49 -7.69 -16.15
CA GLU A 252 -6.25 -8.08 -15.48
C GLU A 252 -5.07 -7.86 -16.42
N ILE A 253 -4.08 -7.08 -15.97
CA ILE A 253 -2.82 -6.87 -16.67
C ILE A 253 -1.77 -7.79 -16.04
N MET A 254 -1.13 -8.59 -16.88
CA MET A 254 -0.02 -9.45 -16.47
C MET A 254 1.28 -8.65 -16.39
N ILE A 255 1.91 -8.67 -15.22
CA ILE A 255 3.24 -8.11 -15.00
C ILE A 255 4.20 -9.25 -14.69
N ASN A 256 5.23 -9.38 -15.52
CA ASN A 256 6.25 -10.40 -15.37
C ASN A 256 7.13 -10.13 -14.16
N LYS A 257 7.67 -11.21 -13.59
CA LYS A 257 8.73 -11.13 -12.59
C LYS A 257 10.03 -10.77 -13.29
N GLU A 258 10.77 -9.83 -12.71
CA GLU A 258 12.14 -9.50 -13.09
C GLU A 258 13.09 -10.64 -12.71
N ASN A 259 14.02 -10.97 -13.60
CA ASN A 259 15.08 -11.94 -13.31
C ASN A 259 16.27 -11.21 -12.68
N ILE A 260 16.31 -11.19 -11.35
CA ILE A 260 17.32 -10.46 -10.57
C ILE A 260 18.06 -11.45 -9.69
N ASP A 261 19.39 -11.40 -9.76
CA ASP A 261 20.26 -12.08 -8.80
C ASP A 261 20.86 -11.02 -7.87
N PHE A 262 20.35 -11.00 -6.64
CA PHE A 262 20.80 -10.07 -5.61
C PHE A 262 21.99 -10.70 -4.87
N GLN A 263 23.07 -9.95 -4.68
CA GLN A 263 24.39 -10.39 -4.22
C GLN A 263 24.37 -11.14 -2.88
N ASN A 264 23.41 -10.81 -2.01
CA ASN A 264 23.17 -11.56 -0.80
C ASN A 264 22.41 -12.85 -1.15
N ASN A 265 23.11 -13.96 -1.46
CA ASN A 265 22.66 -15.32 -1.87
C ASN A 265 21.42 -15.99 -1.17
N ASN A 266 20.69 -15.29 -0.30
CA ASN A 266 19.38 -15.67 0.25
C ASN A 266 18.19 -15.12 -0.58
N THR A 267 18.42 -14.77 -1.85
CA THR A 267 17.54 -13.90 -2.66
C THR A 267 16.70 -14.60 -3.70
N SER A 268 16.82 -15.93 -3.82
CA SER A 268 16.01 -16.79 -4.69
C SER A 268 14.49 -16.65 -4.49
N LYS A 269 14.04 -15.85 -3.51
CA LYS A 269 12.65 -15.73 -3.07
C LYS A 269 12.10 -14.33 -2.94
N ILE A 270 12.81 -13.34 -3.46
CA ILE A 270 12.23 -12.02 -3.68
C ILE A 270 11.65 -12.00 -5.10
N ASP A 271 10.37 -11.66 -5.18
CA ASP A 271 9.68 -11.43 -6.44
C ASP A 271 9.60 -9.92 -6.65
N VAL A 272 10.18 -9.44 -7.75
CA VAL A 272 10.13 -8.04 -8.16
C VAL A 272 9.39 -7.95 -9.49
N GLY A 273 8.46 -7.00 -9.60
CA GLY A 273 7.79 -6.63 -10.84
C GLY A 273 7.90 -5.13 -11.08
N ILE A 274 7.81 -4.71 -12.33
CA ILE A 274 7.84 -3.28 -12.70
C ILE A 274 6.58 -2.97 -13.51
N LEU A 275 5.86 -1.93 -13.09
CA LEU A 275 4.66 -1.44 -13.75
C LEU A 275 4.85 0.00 -14.22
N ASP A 276 4.84 0.19 -15.54
CA ASP A 276 4.75 1.51 -16.17
C ASP A 276 3.30 1.99 -16.18
N ILE A 277 3.05 3.15 -15.57
CA ILE A 277 1.77 3.85 -15.63
C ILE A 277 1.81 4.73 -16.87
N LYS A 278 1.34 4.19 -18.00
CA LYS A 278 1.17 4.99 -19.22
C LYS A 278 0.15 6.08 -18.91
N GLU A 279 0.59 7.34 -18.88
CA GLU A 279 -0.34 8.44 -19.08
C GLU A 279 -0.86 8.25 -20.50
N ASN A 280 -2.17 8.12 -20.68
CA ASN A 280 -2.76 8.34 -21.99
C ASN A 280 -2.43 9.80 -22.32
N SER A 281 -1.32 10.01 -23.03
CA SER A 281 -1.00 11.26 -23.69
C SER A 281 -2.17 11.52 -24.61
N GLU A 282 -3.02 12.44 -24.18
CA GLU A 282 -3.98 13.16 -25.02
C GLU A 282 -4.88 12.25 -25.88
N LYS A 283 -6.17 12.28 -25.54
CA LYS A 283 -7.16 12.41 -26.62
C LYS A 283 -6.57 13.44 -27.58
N LEU A 284 -6.25 13.00 -28.79
CA LEU A 284 -5.97 13.83 -29.95
C LEU A 284 -6.87 15.06 -29.86
N ILE A 285 -6.28 16.15 -29.38
CA ILE A 285 -6.76 17.49 -29.63
C ILE A 285 -6.33 17.69 -31.08
N ASN A 286 -7.30 17.52 -31.98
CA ASN A 286 -7.52 18.23 -33.23
C ASN A 286 -8.18 17.28 -34.24
N ASP A 287 -9.41 17.67 -34.58
CA ASP A 287 -10.13 17.47 -35.84
C ASP A 287 -10.60 16.07 -36.25
#